data_AF-A0A834HSD4-F1
#
_entry.id   AF-A0A834HSD4-F1
#
_cell.length_a   1.000
_cell.length_b   1.000
_cell.length_c   1.000
_cell.angle_alpha   90.00
_cell.angle_beta   90.00
_cell.angle_gamma   90.00
#
_symmetry.space_group_name_H-M   'P 1'
#
loop_
_entity.id
_entity.type
_entity.pdbx_description
1 polymer ?
#
loop_
_entity_poly.entity_id
_entity_poly.type
_entity_poly.pdbx_seq_one_letter_code
_entity_poly.pdbx_strand_id
1 'polypeptide(L)'
;MASILWNAHGIIFIDYLRKERTINRDYYIALLDRLKEKKVLLHHDNAMCHKSVKTMANPPYSPNLAPSDYCLFSDLKRMLAGKKFSSNEEVIAETEA
;
A
#
# COMPACT_ATOMS: atom_id res chain seq x y z
N MET A 1 2.32 -6.23 7.79
CA MET A 1 1.80 -4.99 7.16
C MET A 1 2.03 -5.13 5.67
N ALA A 2 1.05 -4.80 4.82
CA ALA A 2 1.21 -4.89 3.37
C ALA A 2 1.36 -3.48 2.78
N SER A 3 2.31 -3.30 1.85
CA SER A 3 2.43 -2.11 1.03
C SER A 3 2.04 -2.48 -0.40
N ILE A 4 1.05 -1.80 -0.97
CA ILE A 4 0.53 -2.10 -2.31
C ILE A 4 0.65 -0.85 -3.18
N LEU A 5 1.28 -0.99 -4.35
CA LEU A 5 1.30 0.02 -5.40
C LEU A 5 0.62 -0.52 -6.64
N TRP A 6 -0.22 0.30 -7.25
CA TRP A 6 -1.08 -0.09 -8.36
C TRP A 6 -1.39 1.12 -9.24
N ASN A 7 -1.80 0.86 -10.48
CA ASN A 7 -2.28 1.86 -11.42
C ASN A 7 -3.58 1.37 -12.10
N ALA A 8 -4.08 2.10 -13.09
CA ALA A 8 -5.30 1.74 -13.81
C ALA A 8 -5.26 0.36 -14.50
N HIS A 9 -4.08 -0.22 -14.73
CA HIS A 9 -3.90 -1.55 -15.32
C HIS A 9 -3.80 -2.67 -14.27
N GLY A 10 -3.74 -2.34 -12.99
CA GLY A 10 -3.69 -3.30 -11.89
C GLY A 10 -2.54 -3.07 -10.93
N ILE A 11 -2.26 -4.10 -10.12
CA ILE A 11 -1.23 -4.06 -9.08
C ILE A 11 0.16 -4.14 -9.73
N ILE A 12 1.02 -3.18 -9.41
CA ILE A 12 2.41 -3.10 -9.89
C ILE A 12 3.34 -3.84 -8.93
N PHE A 13 3.10 -3.68 -7.62
CA PHE A 13 4.00 -4.16 -6.60
C PHE A 13 3.28 -4.37 -5.26
N ILE A 14 3.61 -5.48 -4.60
CA ILE A 14 3.19 -5.78 -3.22
C ILE A 14 4.44 -6.14 -2.42
N ASP A 15 4.57 -5.59 -1.22
CA ASP A 15 5.57 -6.02 -0.24
C ASP A 15 4.92 -6.28 1.12
N TYR A 16 5.26 -7.43 1.70
CA TYR A 16 4.80 -7.84 3.01
C TYR A 16 5.91 -7.64 4.03
N LEU A 17 5.75 -6.59 4.82
CA LEU A 17 6.65 -6.32 5.91
C LEU A 17 6.45 -7.37 7.02
N ARG A 18 7.57 -7.93 7.49
CA ARG A 18 7.62 -8.92 8.58
C ARG A 18 6.82 -8.47 9.80
N LYS A 19 6.28 -9.44 10.54
CA LYS A 19 5.48 -9.23 11.75
C LYS A 19 6.19 -8.24 12.69
N GLU A 20 5.42 -7.36 13.32
CA GLU A 20 5.86 -6.38 14.34
C GLU A 20 6.76 -5.24 13.85
N ARG A 21 7.00 -5.11 12.54
CA ARG A 21 7.68 -3.96 11.94
C ARG A 21 6.65 -2.93 11.44
N THR A 22 7.06 -1.67 11.42
CA THR A 22 6.29 -0.55 10.84
C THR A 22 7.01 0.03 9.64
N ILE A 23 6.24 0.64 8.73
CA ILE A 23 6.78 1.35 7.56
C ILE A 23 7.43 2.64 8.07
N ASN A 24 8.76 2.72 8.01
CA ASN A 24 9.51 3.94 8.29
C ASN A 24 9.95 4.61 6.99
N ARG A 25 10.62 5.77 7.10
CA ARG A 25 11.10 6.53 5.94
C ARG A 25 12.09 5.73 5.09
N ASP A 26 13.05 5.06 5.71
CA ASP A 26 14.13 4.34 5.00
C ASP A 26 13.59 3.15 4.22
N TYR A 27 12.67 2.39 4.84
CA TYR A 27 11.97 1.30 4.19
C TYR A 27 11.13 1.82 3.01
N TYR A 28 10.42 2.95 3.18
CA TYR A 28 9.63 3.54 2.10
C TYR A 28 10.50 3.97 0.91
N ILE A 29 11.64 4.62 1.16
CA ILE A 29 12.59 5.01 0.10
C ILE A 29 13.15 3.77 -0.60
N ALA A 30 13.56 2.75 0.15
CA ALA A 30 14.06 1.49 -0.42
C ALA A 30 13.00 0.77 -1.27
N LEU A 31 11.73 0.84 -0.86
CA LEU A 31 10.60 0.30 -1.61
C LEU A 31 10.42 1.03 -2.94
N LEU A 32 10.51 2.37 -2.95
CA LEU A 32 10.43 3.17 -4.18
C LEU A 32 11.63 2.94 -5.11
N ASP A 33 12.84 2.79 -4.58
CA ASP A 33 14.02 2.46 -5.39
C ASP A 33 13.89 1.09 -6.06
N ARG A 34 13.29 0.11 -5.37
CA ARG A 34 12.95 -1.21 -5.93
C ARG A 34 11.95 -1.10 -7.08
N LEU A 35 11.02 -0.16 -7.01
CA LEU A 35 10.03 0.07 -8.07
C LEU A 35 10.65 0.63 -9.36
N LYS A 36 11.86 1.19 -9.34
CA LYS A 36 12.59 1.79 -10.50
C LYS A 36 11.81 2.84 -11.32
N GLU A 37 10.58 3.19 -10.96
CA GLU A 37 9.73 4.16 -11.64
C GLU A 37 9.99 5.60 -11.13
N LYS A 38 11.16 6.15 -11.46
CA LYS A 38 11.60 7.49 -11.00
C LYS A 38 10.88 8.68 -11.68
N LYS A 39 9.90 8.43 -12.56
CA LYS A 39 9.20 9.46 -13.35
C LYS A 39 7.66 9.36 -13.31
N VAL A 40 7.10 8.65 -12.33
CA VAL A 40 5.65 8.51 -12.19
C VAL A 40 5.13 9.45 -11.11
N LEU A 41 3.96 10.05 -11.34
CA LEU A 41 3.28 10.87 -10.35
C LEU A 41 2.68 9.95 -9.28
N LEU A 42 3.28 9.95 -8.09
CA LEU A 42 2.79 9.14 -6.97
C LEU A 42 1.60 9.83 -6.28
N HIS A 43 0.56 9.04 -6.03
CA HIS A 43 -0.57 9.44 -5.21
C HIS A 43 -0.64 8.55 -3.97
N HIS A 44 -0.43 9.16 -2.80
CA HIS A 44 -0.55 8.50 -1.50
C HIS A 44 -0.99 9.53 -0.44
N ASP A 45 -1.20 9.08 0.78
CA ASP A 45 -1.56 9.93 1.90
C ASP A 45 -0.38 10.78 2.42
N ASN A 46 -0.67 11.66 3.38
CA ASN A 46 0.30 12.57 3.99
C ASN A 46 1.06 11.97 5.19
N ALA A 47 1.19 10.64 5.25
CA ALA A 47 1.93 9.99 6.33
C ALA A 47 3.37 10.55 6.45
N MET A 48 3.94 10.56 7.67
CA MET A 48 5.23 11.21 7.90
C MET A 48 6.38 10.62 7.07
N CYS A 49 6.38 9.30 6.84
CA CYS A 49 7.37 8.61 6.00
C CYS A 49 7.30 9.04 4.53
N HIS A 50 6.13 9.50 4.08
CA HIS A 50 5.83 9.82 2.68
C HIS A 50 6.25 11.25 2.27
N LYS A 51 6.49 12.16 3.22
CA LYS A 51 6.84 13.58 2.97
C LYS A 51 8.16 13.79 2.22
N SER A 52 8.96 12.74 2.05
CA SER A 52 10.29 12.82 1.45
C SER A 52 10.31 12.69 -0.08
N VAL A 53 9.13 12.55 -0.71
CA VAL A 53 8.99 12.25 -2.13
C VAL A 53 8.02 13.22 -2.80
N LYS A 54 8.29 13.59 -4.06
CA LYS A 54 7.45 14.51 -4.83
C LYS A 54 6.17 13.81 -5.28
N THR A 55 5.02 14.33 -4.86
CA THR A 55 3.73 13.63 -4.99
C THR A 55 2.61 14.57 -5.43
N MET A 56 1.47 13.98 -5.82
CA MET A 56 0.24 14.73 -6.00
C MET A 56 -0.28 15.21 -4.64
N ALA A 57 -0.72 16.47 -4.59
CA ALA A 57 -1.25 17.05 -3.35
C ALA A 57 -2.53 16.30 -2.93
N ASN A 58 -2.54 15.81 -1.69
CA ASN A 58 -3.70 15.19 -1.07
C ASN A 58 -4.10 16.04 0.15
N PRO A 59 -5.36 16.50 0.27
CA PRO A 59 -5.79 17.23 1.47
C PRO A 59 -5.72 16.32 2.72
N PRO A 60 -5.46 16.89 3.92
CA PRO A 60 -5.48 16.13 5.16
C PRO A 60 -6.81 15.39 5.35
N TYR A 61 -6.76 14.18 5.92
CA TYR A 61 -7.92 13.37 6.31
C TYR A 61 -8.95 13.14 5.19
N SER A 62 -8.47 12.94 3.94
CA SER A 62 -9.33 12.76 2.77
C SER A 62 -9.25 11.35 2.16
N PRO A 63 -9.63 10.29 2.91
CA PRO A 63 -9.58 8.92 2.40
C PRO A 63 -10.52 8.69 1.20
N ASN A 64 -11.62 9.45 1.12
CA ASN A 64 -12.53 9.43 -0.03
C ASN A 64 -11.87 9.92 -1.34
N LEU A 65 -10.74 10.63 -1.25
CA LEU A 65 -9.98 11.07 -2.41
C LEU A 65 -8.84 10.11 -2.76
N ALA A 66 -8.50 9.16 -1.89
CA ALA A 66 -7.44 8.19 -2.10
C ALA A 66 -8.00 6.91 -2.77
N PRO A 67 -7.63 6.60 -4.04
CA PRO A 67 -8.09 5.41 -4.74
C PRO A 67 -7.90 4.11 -3.97
N SER A 68 -6.79 3.98 -3.24
CA SER A 68 -6.53 2.81 -2.42
C SER A 68 -7.55 2.63 -1.30
N ASP A 69 -7.96 3.72 -0.64
CA ASP A 69 -8.86 3.68 0.53
C ASP A 69 -10.31 3.41 0.15
N TYR A 70 -10.82 4.06 -0.91
CA TYR A 70 -12.24 3.89 -1.28
C TYR A 70 -12.50 2.68 -2.18
N CYS A 71 -11.55 2.27 -3.02
CA CYS A 71 -11.73 1.19 -4.00
C CYS A 71 -11.03 -0.09 -3.55
N LEU A 72 -9.69 -0.12 -3.65
CA LEU A 72 -8.89 -1.32 -3.46
C LEU A 72 -9.09 -1.97 -2.08
N PHE A 73 -8.99 -1.18 -1.00
CA PHE A 73 -9.11 -1.71 0.35
C PHE A 73 -10.55 -2.03 0.73
N SER A 74 -11.55 -1.42 0.10
CA SER A 74 -12.95 -1.78 0.29
C SER A 74 -13.22 -3.19 -0.21
N ASP A 75 -12.75 -3.51 -1.42
CA ASP A 75 -12.89 -4.85 -1.99
C ASP A 75 -12.09 -5.89 -1.21
N LEU A 76 -10.84 -5.55 -0.82
CA LEU A 76 -10.01 -6.43 0.01
C LEU A 76 -10.66 -6.73 1.36
N LYS A 77 -11.23 -5.72 2.03
CA LYS A 77 -11.96 -5.92 3.29
C LYS A 77 -13.15 -6.84 3.11
N ARG A 78 -13.89 -6.72 2.00
CA ARG A 78 -15.01 -7.63 1.70
C ARG A 78 -14.53 -9.06 1.48
N MET A 79 -13.42 -9.25 0.78
CA MET A 79 -12.84 -10.57 0.52
C MET A 79 -12.32 -11.25 1.80
N LEU A 80 -11.69 -10.48 2.69
CA LEU A 80 -11.14 -10.98 3.96
C LEU A 80 -12.18 -11.07 5.09
N ALA A 81 -13.39 -10.54 4.88
CA ALA A 81 -14.42 -10.48 5.92
C ALA A 81 -14.78 -11.88 6.43
N GLY A 82 -14.76 -12.05 7.76
CA GLY A 82 -15.12 -13.31 8.42
C GLY A 82 -14.05 -14.41 8.37
N LYS A 83 -12.96 -14.22 7.61
CA LYS A 83 -11.84 -15.16 7.57
C LYS A 83 -10.96 -14.98 8.81
N LYS A 84 -10.44 -16.10 9.34
CA LYS A 84 -9.44 -16.12 10.41
C LYS A 84 -8.21 -16.83 9.89
N PHE A 85 -7.06 -16.22 10.09
CA PHE A 85 -5.78 -16.73 9.64
C PHE A 85 -4.90 -17.02 10.85
N SER A 86 -4.18 -18.13 10.82
CA SER A 86 -3.28 -18.54 11.90
C SER A 86 -1.83 -18.09 11.64
N SER A 87 -1.52 -17.71 10.40
CA SER A 87 -0.18 -17.36 9.95
C SER A 87 -0.20 -16.20 8.94
N ASN A 88 0.96 -15.55 8.73
CA ASN A 88 1.05 -14.50 7.72
C ASN A 88 1.01 -15.10 6.31
N GLU A 89 1.52 -16.30 6.15
CA GLU A 89 1.60 -17.05 4.91
C GLU A 89 0.19 -17.37 4.38
N GLU A 90 -0.74 -17.73 5.25
CA GLU A 90 -2.15 -17.91 4.88
C GLU A 90 -2.79 -16.61 4.39
N VAL A 91 -2.53 -15.48 5.05
CA VAL A 91 -3.05 -14.17 4.62
C VAL A 91 -2.50 -13.80 3.24
N ILE A 92 -1.18 -13.99 3.04
CA ILE A 92 -0.53 -13.67 1.77
C ILE A 92 -1.12 -14.53 0.65
N ALA A 93 -1.21 -15.85 0.86
CA ALA A 93 -1.78 -16.77 -0.12
C ALA A 93 -3.22 -16.41 -0.51
N GLU A 94 -4.05 -16.01 0.46
CA GLU A 94 -5.42 -15.56 0.18
C GLU A 94 -5.47 -14.23 -0.58
N THR A 95 -4.50 -13.34 -0.39
CA THR A 95 -4.48 -12.02 -1.04
C THR A 95 -3.86 -12.07 -2.44
N GLU A 96 -3.10 -13.12 -2.75
CA GLU A 96 -2.44 -13.35 -4.03
C GLU A 96 -3.13 -14.40 -4.92
N ALA A 97 -4.21 -15.03 -4.42
CA ALA A 97 -5.01 -16.02 -5.14
C ALA A 97 -5.87 -15.37 -6.24
#